data_AF-Q741Q8-F1
#
_entry.id   AF-Q741Q8-F1
#
_cell.length_a   1.000
_cell.length_b   1.000
_cell.length_c   1.000
_cell.angle_alpha   90.00
_cell.angle_beta   90.00
_cell.angle_gamma   90.00
#
_symmetry.space_group_name_H-M   'P 1'
#
loop_
_entity.id
_entity.type
_entity.pdbx_description
1 polymer ?
#
loop_
_entity_poly.entity_id
_entity_poly.type
_entity_poly.pdbx_seq_one_letter_code
_entity_poly.pdbx_strand_id
1 'polypeptide(L)'
;MSELRLMAVHAHPDDESSKGAATLARYADEGHRVLVVTLTGGERGDILNPAMDLPEVHGHIAEIRRDEMAKAAEILGVEHTWLGFVDSGLPKGDPPPPLPEGCFALVPLEEAIEALVRVVREFRPHVMTTYDETGGYPHPDHIRCHQVSVGAYEAAGDYRRFPDAGEPWTVSKLYYNHGFLRARMQLLHDEAVKHGHEPPFKKWLEHWDPAHDPFESRVTTRVECSAYFSQRDDALRAHTTQIDPDHDFFAAPIAWQQRLWPTEEFELARSRVPVRLPEDDLCARAPGWPRRFTPR
;
A
#
# COMPACT_ATOMS: atom_id res chain seq x y z
N MET A 1 -5.14 -25.87 1.89
CA MET A 1 -4.78 -25.18 0.64
C MET A 1 -3.27 -25.01 0.62
N SER A 2 -2.59 -24.95 -0.51
CA SER A 2 -1.17 -24.56 -0.51
C SER A 2 -1.05 -23.12 -0.03
N GLU A 3 -0.13 -22.87 0.89
CA GLU A 3 0.14 -21.55 1.44
C GLU A 3 0.67 -20.61 0.35
N LEU A 4 -0.06 -19.53 0.08
CA LEU A 4 0.35 -18.45 -0.82
C LEU A 4 1.13 -17.40 -0.02
N ARG A 5 1.83 -16.54 -0.76
CA ARG A 5 2.76 -15.56 -0.22
C ARG A 5 2.57 -14.25 -0.96
N LEU A 6 2.08 -13.24 -0.25
CA LEU A 6 1.82 -11.90 -0.77
C LEU A 6 2.82 -10.93 -0.13
N MET A 7 3.45 -10.09 -0.94
CA MET A 7 4.36 -9.05 -0.45
C MET A 7 3.81 -7.68 -0.83
N ALA A 8 3.58 -6.82 0.15
CA ALA A 8 3.20 -5.42 -0.07
C ALA A 8 4.41 -4.52 0.22
N VAL A 9 4.83 -3.72 -0.75
CA VAL A 9 6.01 -2.85 -0.61
C VAL A 9 5.55 -1.40 -0.52
N HIS A 10 5.87 -0.76 0.60
CA HIS A 10 5.45 0.58 0.95
C HIS A 10 6.63 1.47 1.34
N ALA A 11 6.51 2.78 1.09
CA ALA A 11 7.56 3.74 1.39
C ALA A 11 7.69 3.97 2.89
N HIS A 12 6.60 4.30 3.58
CA HIS A 12 6.59 4.71 4.99
C HIS A 12 5.64 3.86 5.85
N PRO A 13 5.78 3.90 7.19
CA PRO A 13 4.78 3.35 8.11
C PRO A 13 3.49 4.15 8.08
N ASP A 14 2.34 3.53 7.79
CA ASP A 14 0.97 4.09 7.59
C ASP A 14 0.43 3.78 6.18
N ASP A 15 1.34 3.66 5.21
CA ASP A 15 1.02 3.41 3.82
C ASP A 15 0.34 2.04 3.66
N GLU A 16 0.78 1.04 4.41
CA GLU A 16 0.23 -0.32 4.39
C GLU A 16 -1.20 -0.36 4.92
N SER A 17 -1.51 0.52 5.88
CA SER A 17 -2.83 0.63 6.50
C SER A 17 -3.82 1.45 5.67
N SER A 18 -3.32 2.27 4.74
CA SER A 18 -4.15 3.09 3.84
C SER A 18 -4.30 2.52 2.42
N LYS A 19 -3.45 1.57 2.01
CA LYS A 19 -3.36 1.09 0.61
C LYS A 19 -3.36 -0.43 0.53
N GLY A 20 -4.56 -1.02 0.55
CA GLY A 20 -4.76 -2.47 0.38
C GLY A 20 -4.84 -3.26 1.69
N ALA A 21 -4.91 -2.58 2.83
CA ALA A 21 -4.86 -3.19 4.16
C ALA A 21 -5.94 -4.25 4.40
N ALA A 22 -7.18 -4.01 3.95
CA ALA A 22 -8.27 -4.97 4.16
C ALA A 22 -8.04 -6.24 3.34
N THR A 23 -7.46 -6.11 2.15
CA THR A 23 -6.99 -7.22 1.33
C THR A 23 -5.87 -7.99 2.02
N LEU A 24 -4.89 -7.29 2.60
CA LEU A 24 -3.79 -7.93 3.34
C LEU A 24 -4.32 -8.74 4.53
N ALA A 25 -5.20 -8.13 5.34
CA ALA A 25 -5.83 -8.80 6.48
C ALA A 25 -6.64 -10.03 6.06
N ARG A 26 -7.39 -9.94 4.95
CA ARG A 26 -8.12 -11.09 4.39
C ARG A 26 -7.18 -12.25 4.04
N TYR A 27 -6.10 -11.99 3.29
CA TYR A 27 -5.16 -13.05 2.92
C TYR A 27 -4.50 -13.68 4.16
N ALA A 28 -4.18 -12.88 5.18
CA ALA A 28 -3.62 -13.38 6.43
C ALA A 28 -4.62 -14.28 7.19
N ASP A 29 -5.88 -13.86 7.33
CA ASP A 29 -6.95 -14.65 7.98
C ASP A 29 -7.25 -15.96 7.23
N GLU A 30 -7.15 -15.94 5.89
CA GLU A 30 -7.27 -17.14 5.05
C GLU A 30 -6.10 -18.15 5.19
N GLY A 31 -5.09 -17.83 6.01
CA GLY A 31 -3.94 -18.67 6.29
C GLY A 31 -2.83 -18.58 5.25
N HIS A 32 -2.75 -17.46 4.52
CA HIS A 32 -1.63 -17.16 3.65
C HIS A 32 -0.59 -16.30 4.36
N ARG A 33 0.67 -16.36 3.93
CA ARG A 33 1.70 -15.48 4.47
C ARG A 33 1.65 -14.15 3.74
N VAL A 34 1.59 -13.08 4.51
CA VAL A 34 1.55 -11.71 4.01
C VAL A 34 2.70 -10.96 4.65
N LEU A 35 3.59 -10.39 3.84
CA LEU A 35 4.72 -9.59 4.29
C LEU A 35 4.58 -8.15 3.81
N VAL A 36 4.57 -7.21 4.75
CA VAL A 36 4.75 -5.79 4.47
C VAL A 36 6.23 -5.46 4.54
N VAL A 37 6.77 -4.86 3.47
CA VAL A 37 8.12 -4.32 3.43
C VAL A 37 8.03 -2.80 3.43
N THR A 38 8.54 -2.16 4.49
CA THR A 38 8.58 -0.69 4.58
C THR A 38 9.98 -0.19 4.25
N LEU A 39 10.10 0.70 3.26
CA LEU A 39 11.40 1.11 2.73
C LEU A 39 12.14 2.09 3.65
N THR A 40 11.43 3.00 4.31
CA THR A 40 12.01 4.03 5.19
C THR A 40 11.37 4.05 6.58
N GLY A 41 12.02 4.73 7.54
CA GLY A 41 11.50 4.87 8.91
C GLY A 41 10.43 5.97 9.06
N GLY A 42 10.20 6.78 8.04
CA GLY A 42 9.28 7.92 8.13
C GLY A 42 9.79 9.04 9.07
N GLU A 43 11.09 9.10 9.33
CA GLU A 43 11.68 9.99 10.33
C GLU A 43 11.65 11.48 9.95
N ARG A 44 11.25 11.81 8.72
CA ARG A 44 11.03 13.19 8.26
C ARG A 44 9.55 13.55 8.11
N GLY A 45 8.65 12.68 8.57
CA GLY A 45 7.23 12.97 8.67
C GLY A 45 6.96 14.10 9.67
N ASP A 46 5.94 14.91 9.37
CA ASP A 46 5.38 15.84 10.34
C ASP A 46 4.51 15.05 11.35
N ILE A 47 4.23 15.65 12.51
CA ILE A 47 3.15 15.17 13.39
C ILE A 47 1.84 15.71 12.81
N LEU A 48 1.04 14.82 12.22
CA LEU A 48 -0.19 15.21 11.52
C LEU A 48 -1.43 15.16 12.42
N ASN A 49 -1.39 14.36 13.48
CA ASN A 49 -2.42 14.36 14.51
C ASN A 49 -2.11 15.44 15.57
N PRO A 50 -2.93 16.50 15.69
CA PRO A 50 -2.70 17.57 16.65
C PRO A 50 -2.66 17.10 18.11
N ALA A 51 -3.36 16.00 18.45
CA ALA A 51 -3.33 15.43 19.80
C ALA A 51 -1.95 14.84 20.16
N MET A 52 -1.11 14.57 19.16
CA MET A 52 0.25 14.06 19.32
C MET A 52 1.31 15.16 19.24
N ASP A 53 0.93 16.43 19.10
CA ASP A 53 1.86 17.57 19.16
C ASP A 53 2.31 17.83 20.61
N LEU A 54 3.05 16.88 21.16
CA LEU A 54 3.47 16.81 22.55
C LEU A 54 5.00 16.84 22.64
N PRO A 55 5.59 17.53 23.63
CA PRO A 55 7.05 17.63 23.78
C PRO A 55 7.80 16.29 23.75
N GLU A 56 7.19 15.22 24.26
CA GLU A 56 7.74 13.87 24.29
C GLU A 56 7.75 13.16 22.91
N VAL A 57 6.94 13.60 21.96
CA VAL A 57 6.92 13.07 20.58
C VAL A 57 8.00 13.74 19.74
N HIS A 58 8.24 15.04 19.99
CA HIS A 58 9.28 15.81 19.30
C HIS A 58 10.66 15.20 19.51
N GLY A 59 11.34 14.86 18.41
CA GLY A 59 12.66 14.20 18.43
C GLY A 59 12.63 12.68 18.61
N HIS A 60 11.46 12.09 18.90
CA HIS A 60 11.28 10.64 19.09
C HIS A 60 10.40 9.99 18.01
N ILE A 61 9.99 10.74 16.98
CA ILE A 61 9.05 10.27 15.95
C ILE A 61 9.49 8.97 15.28
N ALA A 62 10.78 8.77 15.02
CA ALA A 62 11.29 7.55 14.39
C ALA A 62 11.15 6.31 15.29
N GLU A 63 11.23 6.47 16.61
CA GLU A 63 11.02 5.39 17.57
C GLU A 63 9.54 5.08 17.68
N ILE A 64 8.72 6.13 17.84
CA ILE A 64 7.26 6.00 17.94
C ILE A 64 6.68 5.34 16.69
N ARG A 65 7.07 5.78 15.48
CA ARG A 65 6.58 5.19 14.23
C ARG A 65 6.97 3.71 14.05
N ARG A 66 8.04 3.23 14.71
CA ARG A 66 8.36 1.79 14.73
C ARG A 66 7.36 1.02 15.58
N ASP A 67 6.99 1.56 16.74
CA ASP A 67 5.98 0.94 17.61
C ASP A 67 4.59 0.98 16.97
N GLU A 68 4.24 2.10 16.31
CA GLU A 68 3.00 2.24 15.53
C GLU A 68 2.92 1.23 14.39
N MET A 69 4.00 1.07 13.61
CA MET A 69 4.10 0.06 12.55
C MET A 69 3.96 -1.36 13.09
N ALA A 70 4.64 -1.67 14.20
CA ALA A 70 4.54 -2.99 14.83
C ALA A 70 3.12 -3.28 15.29
N LYS A 71 2.42 -2.26 15.83
CA LYS A 71 1.03 -2.40 16.25
C LYS A 71 0.08 -2.57 15.06
N ALA A 72 0.28 -1.81 13.98
CA ALA A 72 -0.50 -1.96 12.75
C ALA A 72 -0.32 -3.35 12.13
N ALA A 73 0.92 -3.85 12.06
CA ALA A 73 1.21 -5.20 11.57
C ALA A 73 0.53 -6.30 12.42
N GLU A 74 0.57 -6.16 13.75
CA GLU A 74 -0.15 -7.05 14.68
C GLU A 74 -1.67 -7.03 14.39
N ILE A 75 -2.27 -5.84 14.27
CA ILE A 75 -3.70 -5.68 14.00
C ILE A 75 -4.07 -6.32 12.67
N LEU A 76 -3.28 -6.14 11.62
CA LEU A 76 -3.54 -6.73 10.29
C LEU A 76 -3.24 -8.24 10.23
N GLY A 77 -2.52 -8.79 11.20
CA GLY A 77 -2.08 -10.18 11.20
C GLY A 77 -0.98 -10.49 10.16
N VAL A 78 -0.17 -9.49 9.81
CA VAL A 78 0.85 -9.60 8.75
C VAL A 78 2.27 -9.64 9.32
N GLU A 79 3.18 -10.26 8.58
CA GLU A 79 4.63 -10.14 8.82
C GLU A 79 5.10 -8.76 8.35
N HIS A 80 6.15 -8.23 8.99
CA HIS A 80 6.72 -6.93 8.65
C HIS A 80 8.25 -6.97 8.62
N THR A 81 8.85 -6.21 7.70
CA THR A 81 10.29 -5.95 7.69
C THR A 81 10.62 -4.56 7.17
N TRP A 82 11.71 -3.98 7.69
CA TRP A 82 12.27 -2.72 7.24
C TRP A 82 13.33 -2.96 6.17
N LEU A 83 13.31 -2.19 5.08
CA LEU A 83 14.44 -2.18 4.15
C LEU A 83 15.58 -1.27 4.62
N GLY A 84 15.27 -0.27 5.45
CA GLY A 84 16.23 0.48 6.24
C GLY A 84 16.81 1.74 5.58
N PHE A 85 16.12 2.31 4.59
CA PHE A 85 16.52 3.59 3.99
C PHE A 85 16.04 4.79 4.81
N VAL A 86 16.68 5.94 4.57
CA VAL A 86 16.37 7.20 5.26
C VAL A 86 15.25 7.92 4.51
N ASP A 87 14.19 8.32 5.18
CA ASP A 87 13.08 9.09 4.61
C ASP A 87 13.60 10.37 3.91
N SER A 88 13.08 10.66 2.72
CA SER A 88 13.43 11.86 1.94
C SER A 88 12.65 13.09 2.34
N GLY A 89 11.51 12.90 3.00
CA GLY A 89 10.52 13.93 3.28
C GLY A 89 9.84 14.42 2.01
N LEU A 90 8.83 15.27 2.21
CA LEU A 90 8.12 15.96 1.14
C LEU A 90 8.62 17.41 1.02
N PRO A 91 9.36 17.77 -0.04
CA PRO A 91 9.83 19.15 -0.23
C PRO A 91 8.66 20.14 -0.33
N LYS A 92 8.70 21.18 0.51
CA LYS A 92 7.72 22.28 0.49
C LYS A 92 8.40 23.55 -0.05
N GLY A 93 7.76 24.23 -1.01
CA GLY A 93 8.27 25.46 -1.63
C GLY A 93 8.06 25.49 -3.15
N ASP A 94 8.24 26.66 -3.78
CA ASP A 94 8.19 26.83 -5.23
C ASP A 94 9.38 27.71 -5.73
N PRO A 95 10.40 27.14 -6.40
CA PRO A 95 10.59 25.71 -6.63
C PRO A 95 10.91 24.97 -5.31
N PRO A 96 10.64 23.65 -5.23
CA PRO A 96 10.99 22.86 -4.06
C PRO A 96 12.52 22.87 -3.84
N PRO A 97 12.99 22.86 -2.58
CA PRO A 97 14.41 22.71 -2.29
C PRO A 97 14.94 21.34 -2.76
N PRO A 98 16.26 21.19 -2.96
CA PRO A 98 16.85 19.88 -3.23
C PRO A 98 16.60 18.91 -2.07
N LEU A 99 16.52 17.62 -2.41
CA LEU A 99 16.36 16.58 -1.41
C LEU A 99 17.58 16.47 -0.49
N PRO A 100 17.41 16.09 0.79
CA PRO A 100 18.52 15.90 1.72
C PRO A 100 19.52 14.85 1.23
N GLU A 101 20.81 15.08 1.43
CA GLU A 101 21.84 14.09 1.11
C GLU A 101 21.62 12.77 1.88
N GLY A 102 21.85 11.65 1.20
CA GLY A 102 21.71 10.31 1.78
C GLY A 102 20.28 9.82 1.99
N CYS A 103 19.26 10.59 1.58
CA CYS A 103 17.88 10.11 1.62
C CYS A 103 17.58 9.04 0.56
N PHE A 104 16.53 8.25 0.80
CA PHE A 104 16.12 7.12 -0.01
C PHE A 104 15.95 7.47 -1.48
N ALA A 105 15.30 8.59 -1.78
CA ALA A 105 15.07 9.01 -3.16
C ALA A 105 16.36 9.38 -3.90
N LEU A 106 17.50 9.57 -3.22
CA LEU A 106 18.80 9.85 -3.83
C LEU A 106 19.77 8.66 -3.80
N VAL A 107 19.48 7.59 -3.06
CA VAL A 107 20.28 6.35 -3.08
C VAL A 107 20.34 5.79 -4.52
N PRO A 108 21.50 5.27 -4.97
CA PRO A 108 21.60 4.61 -6.27
C PRO A 108 20.55 3.51 -6.40
N LEU A 109 19.76 3.58 -7.48
CA LEU A 109 18.59 2.71 -7.64
C LEU A 109 18.93 1.21 -7.55
N GLU A 110 20.08 0.79 -8.09
CA GLU A 110 20.53 -0.59 -8.04
C GLU A 110 20.79 -1.09 -6.61
N GLU A 111 21.27 -0.23 -5.70
CA GLU A 111 21.48 -0.60 -4.29
C GLU A 111 20.14 -0.88 -3.60
N ALA A 112 19.14 -0.03 -3.86
CA ALA A 112 17.80 -0.23 -3.32
C ALA A 112 17.07 -1.44 -3.94
N ILE A 113 17.26 -1.69 -5.25
CA ILE A 113 16.77 -2.90 -5.90
C ILE A 113 17.41 -4.14 -5.30
N GLU A 114 18.74 -4.17 -5.10
CA GLU A 114 19.44 -5.30 -4.51
C GLU A 114 18.87 -5.65 -3.13
N ALA A 115 18.69 -4.64 -2.29
CA ALA A 115 18.13 -4.80 -0.95
C ALA A 115 16.75 -5.46 -1.02
N LEU A 116 15.86 -4.99 -1.89
CA LEU A 116 14.53 -5.59 -2.01
C LEU A 116 14.56 -6.98 -2.65
N VAL A 117 15.46 -7.24 -3.61
CA VAL A 117 15.64 -8.57 -4.22
C VAL A 117 15.99 -9.61 -3.15
N ARG A 118 16.82 -9.26 -2.17
CA ARG A 118 17.15 -10.14 -1.05
C ARG A 118 15.90 -10.59 -0.29
N VAL A 119 15.03 -9.64 0.05
CA VAL A 119 13.76 -9.93 0.74
C VAL A 119 12.82 -10.75 -0.15
N VAL A 120 12.74 -10.43 -1.46
CA VAL A 120 11.93 -11.21 -2.41
C VAL A 120 12.42 -12.65 -2.51
N ARG A 121 13.73 -12.89 -2.55
CA ARG A 121 14.32 -14.24 -2.66
C ARG A 121 14.21 -15.05 -1.38
N GLU A 122 14.24 -14.38 -0.23
CA GLU A 122 14.00 -14.99 1.08
C GLU A 122 12.52 -15.37 1.28
N PHE A 123 11.62 -14.40 1.09
CA PHE A 123 10.18 -14.59 1.32
C PHE A 123 9.49 -15.37 0.20
N ARG A 124 10.01 -15.30 -1.03
CA ARG A 124 9.48 -15.97 -2.23
C ARG A 124 8.01 -15.64 -2.53
N PRO A 125 7.61 -14.35 -2.64
CA PRO A 125 6.23 -13.98 -2.87
C PRO A 125 5.71 -14.46 -4.22
N HIS A 126 4.50 -15.00 -4.26
CA HIS A 126 3.82 -15.28 -5.52
C HIS A 126 3.33 -13.99 -6.17
N VAL A 127 2.90 -13.02 -5.35
CA VAL A 127 2.34 -11.73 -5.78
C VAL A 127 3.03 -10.61 -5.00
N MET A 128 3.30 -9.51 -5.69
CA MET A 128 3.71 -8.24 -5.08
C MET A 128 2.68 -7.13 -5.35
N THR A 129 2.49 -6.23 -4.39
CA THR A 129 1.77 -4.96 -4.56
C THR A 129 2.70 -3.77 -4.26
N THR A 130 2.49 -2.66 -4.96
CA THR A 130 3.25 -1.41 -4.77
C THR A 130 2.47 -0.22 -5.37
N TYR A 131 3.10 0.95 -5.47
CA TYR A 131 2.52 2.13 -6.11
C TYR A 131 2.61 2.07 -7.63
N ASP A 132 1.78 2.85 -8.31
CA ASP A 132 1.95 3.13 -9.73
C ASP A 132 3.13 4.09 -9.99
N GLU A 133 3.37 4.42 -11.25
CA GLU A 133 4.48 5.27 -11.70
C GLU A 133 4.47 6.68 -11.06
N THR A 134 3.32 7.13 -10.56
CA THR A 134 3.13 8.45 -9.94
C THR A 134 3.32 8.43 -8.43
N GLY A 135 3.41 7.24 -7.81
CA GLY A 135 3.45 7.09 -6.36
C GLY A 135 2.08 7.27 -5.68
N GLY A 136 1.01 7.43 -6.45
CA GLY A 136 -0.33 7.83 -5.98
C GLY A 136 -0.48 9.32 -5.65
N TYR A 137 0.57 9.94 -5.10
CA TYR A 137 0.74 11.40 -4.98
C TYR A 137 2.24 11.72 -5.08
N PRO A 138 2.65 12.98 -5.34
CA PRO A 138 4.01 13.30 -5.78
C PRO A 138 5.08 13.26 -4.67
N HIS A 139 5.02 12.27 -3.76
CA HIS A 139 6.07 12.01 -2.79
C HIS A 139 7.28 11.34 -3.46
N PRO A 140 8.51 11.88 -3.31
CA PRO A 140 9.71 11.29 -3.90
C PRO A 140 9.89 9.81 -3.56
N ASP A 141 9.65 9.44 -2.29
CA ASP A 141 9.82 8.06 -1.83
C ASP A 141 8.77 7.09 -2.36
N HIS A 142 7.55 7.54 -2.70
CA HIS A 142 6.55 6.67 -3.31
C HIS A 142 6.94 6.34 -4.75
N ILE A 143 7.41 7.35 -5.49
CA ILE A 143 7.94 7.18 -6.86
C ILE A 143 9.16 6.26 -6.82
N ARG A 144 10.07 6.47 -5.86
CA ARG A 144 11.25 5.61 -5.69
C ARG A 144 10.85 4.19 -5.29
N CYS A 145 9.86 4.02 -4.41
CA CYS A 145 9.34 2.72 -4.01
C CYS A 145 8.77 1.95 -5.21
N HIS A 146 8.02 2.61 -6.07
CA HIS A 146 7.57 2.03 -7.34
C HIS A 146 8.75 1.52 -8.17
N GLN A 147 9.75 2.37 -8.42
CA GLN A 147 10.92 2.00 -9.23
C GLN A 147 11.69 0.81 -8.65
N VAL A 148 11.90 0.81 -7.33
CA VAL A 148 12.59 -0.27 -6.61
C VAL A 148 11.78 -1.56 -6.67
N SER A 149 10.46 -1.50 -6.47
CA SER A 149 9.57 -2.66 -6.50
C SER A 149 9.49 -3.30 -7.88
N VAL A 150 9.34 -2.50 -8.93
CA VAL A 150 9.35 -2.98 -10.32
C VAL A 150 10.73 -3.55 -10.67
N GLY A 151 11.81 -2.87 -10.29
CA GLY A 151 13.17 -3.35 -10.48
C GLY A 151 13.44 -4.69 -9.81
N ALA A 152 12.98 -4.86 -8.56
CA ALA A 152 13.11 -6.12 -7.83
C ALA A 152 12.26 -7.24 -8.42
N TYR A 153 11.03 -6.94 -8.84
CA TYR A 153 10.18 -7.90 -9.55
C TYR A 153 10.88 -8.47 -10.80
N GLU A 154 11.56 -7.61 -11.58
CA GLU A 154 12.30 -8.03 -12.78
C GLU A 154 13.61 -8.75 -12.47
N ALA A 155 14.35 -8.30 -11.45
CA ALA A 155 15.67 -8.84 -11.14
C ALA A 155 15.64 -10.14 -10.30
N ALA A 156 14.61 -10.35 -9.47
CA ALA A 156 14.63 -11.42 -8.46
C ALA A 156 14.74 -12.84 -9.06
N GLY A 157 14.21 -13.05 -10.26
CA GLY A 157 14.27 -14.33 -10.98
C GLY A 157 15.53 -14.53 -11.84
N ASP A 158 16.36 -13.49 -12.02
CA ASP A 158 17.59 -13.58 -12.81
C ASP A 158 18.78 -13.94 -11.93
N TYR A 159 19.34 -15.14 -12.14
CA TYR A 159 20.49 -15.66 -11.39
C TYR A 159 21.79 -14.86 -11.61
N ARG A 160 21.86 -14.03 -12.66
CA ARG A 160 23.02 -13.19 -12.96
C ARG A 160 22.96 -11.83 -12.26
N ARG A 161 21.76 -11.39 -11.88
CA ARG A 161 21.56 -10.13 -11.16
C ARG A 161 21.61 -10.39 -9.67
N PHE A 162 22.40 -9.58 -8.96
CA PHE A 162 22.58 -9.67 -7.51
C PHE A 162 22.81 -11.12 -7.03
N PRO A 163 23.87 -11.81 -7.49
CA PRO A 163 24.09 -13.22 -7.16
C PRO A 163 24.21 -13.46 -5.65
N ASP A 164 24.69 -12.48 -4.91
CA ASP A 164 24.82 -12.53 -3.45
C ASP A 164 23.50 -12.24 -2.71
N ALA A 165 22.40 -11.97 -3.44
CA ALA A 165 21.05 -11.72 -2.88
C ALA A 165 20.24 -13.00 -2.58
N GLY A 166 20.87 -14.17 -2.61
CA GLY A 166 20.22 -15.45 -2.36
C GLY A 166 19.70 -16.14 -3.61
N GLU A 167 19.03 -17.28 -3.43
CA GLU A 167 18.53 -18.11 -4.54
C GLU A 167 17.44 -17.40 -5.36
N PRO A 168 17.51 -17.40 -6.70
CA PRO A 168 16.54 -16.73 -7.54
C PRO A 168 15.10 -17.15 -7.30
N TRP A 169 14.19 -16.19 -7.35
CA TRP A 169 12.76 -16.42 -7.24
C TRP A 169 11.98 -15.53 -8.21
N THR A 170 11.16 -16.17 -9.04
CA THR A 170 10.33 -15.49 -10.03
C THR A 170 8.95 -15.20 -9.45
N VAL A 171 8.72 -13.95 -9.07
CA VAL A 171 7.39 -13.45 -8.67
C VAL A 171 6.43 -13.57 -9.86
N SER A 172 5.21 -14.06 -9.62
CA SER A 172 4.26 -14.38 -10.70
C SER A 172 3.49 -13.16 -11.19
N LYS A 173 3.15 -12.23 -10.30
CA LYS A 173 2.35 -11.04 -10.61
C LYS A 173 2.78 -9.83 -9.79
N LEU A 174 2.68 -8.66 -10.40
CA LEU A 174 2.85 -7.36 -9.76
C LEU A 174 1.60 -6.52 -9.98
N TYR A 175 1.08 -5.94 -8.91
CA TYR A 175 -0.07 -5.06 -8.93
C TYR A 175 0.27 -3.66 -8.39
N TYR A 176 -0.40 -2.64 -8.92
CA TYR A 176 -0.40 -1.29 -8.34
C TYR A 176 -1.67 -1.07 -7.51
N ASN A 177 -1.55 -0.40 -6.37
CA ASN A 177 -2.66 -0.04 -5.49
C ASN A 177 -3.43 1.19 -6.02
N HIS A 178 -4.77 1.11 -6.11
CA HIS A 178 -5.64 2.21 -6.57
C HIS A 178 -6.80 2.49 -5.60
N GLY A 179 -6.51 2.89 -4.35
CA GLY A 179 -7.53 3.06 -3.30
C GLY A 179 -8.34 4.36 -3.32
N PHE A 180 -7.88 5.39 -4.05
CA PHE A 180 -8.44 6.75 -4.04
C PHE A 180 -9.18 7.10 -5.34
N LEU A 181 -10.23 6.33 -5.63
CA LEU A 181 -11.03 6.50 -6.84
C LEU A 181 -12.07 7.60 -6.66
N ARG A 182 -12.17 8.51 -7.64
CA ARG A 182 -13.20 9.56 -7.64
C ARG A 182 -14.59 8.95 -7.58
N ALA A 183 -14.83 7.88 -8.32
CA ALA A 183 -16.13 7.18 -8.30
C ALA A 183 -16.52 6.71 -6.88
N ARG A 184 -15.57 6.13 -6.13
CA ARG A 184 -15.77 5.72 -4.73
C ARG A 184 -16.07 6.91 -3.82
N MET A 185 -15.24 7.95 -3.89
CA MET A 185 -15.39 9.14 -3.04
C MET A 185 -16.71 9.85 -3.33
N GLN A 186 -17.10 9.97 -4.59
CA GLN A 186 -18.40 10.53 -4.99
C GLN A 186 -19.56 9.71 -4.44
N LEU A 187 -19.50 8.37 -4.55
CA LEU A 187 -20.58 7.50 -4.08
C LEU A 187 -20.81 7.63 -2.56
N LEU A 188 -19.74 7.63 -1.78
CA LEU A 188 -19.82 7.79 -0.32
C LEU A 188 -20.22 9.22 0.08
N HIS A 189 -19.74 10.22 -0.65
CA HIS A 189 -20.15 11.61 -0.47
C HIS A 189 -21.66 11.79 -0.69
N ASP A 190 -22.19 11.27 -1.80
CA ASP A 190 -23.61 11.35 -2.13
C ASP A 190 -24.46 10.61 -1.09
N GLU A 191 -23.98 9.48 -0.57
CA GLU A 191 -24.68 8.76 0.48
C GLU A 191 -24.78 9.55 1.79
N ALA A 192 -23.69 10.24 2.17
CA ALA A 192 -23.67 11.13 3.34
C ALA A 192 -24.69 12.26 3.18
N VAL A 193 -24.70 12.92 2.02
CA VAL A 193 -25.65 14.00 1.69
C VAL A 193 -27.09 13.51 1.76
N LYS A 194 -27.40 12.34 1.18
CA LYS A 194 -28.76 11.75 1.22
C LYS A 194 -29.28 11.52 2.64
N HIS A 195 -28.37 11.24 3.59
CA HIS A 195 -28.71 11.00 4.99
C HIS A 195 -28.56 12.26 5.87
N GLY A 196 -28.31 13.43 5.28
CA GLY A 196 -28.23 14.70 5.99
C GLY A 196 -26.94 14.93 6.78
N HIS A 197 -25.88 14.16 6.47
CA HIS A 197 -24.56 14.36 7.06
C HIS A 197 -23.75 15.41 6.29
N GLU A 198 -22.73 15.98 6.95
CA GLU A 198 -21.78 16.84 6.28
C GLU A 198 -21.03 16.06 5.17
N PRO A 199 -20.82 16.64 3.97
CA PRO A 199 -20.28 15.89 2.84
C PRO A 199 -18.76 15.65 3.02
N PRO A 200 -18.31 14.41 3.29
CA PRO A 200 -16.96 14.16 3.80
C PRO A 200 -15.84 14.44 2.78
N PHE A 201 -16.10 14.19 1.49
CA PHE A 201 -15.08 14.29 0.45
C PHE A 201 -15.17 15.56 -0.40
N LYS A 202 -15.89 16.59 0.08
CA LYS A 202 -16.11 17.83 -0.68
C LYS A 202 -14.80 18.46 -1.16
N LYS A 203 -13.82 18.60 -0.26
CA LYS A 203 -12.52 19.21 -0.56
C LYS A 203 -11.78 18.49 -1.69
N TRP A 204 -11.84 17.16 -1.73
CA TRP A 204 -11.16 16.38 -2.77
C TRP A 204 -11.91 16.48 -4.09
N LEU A 205 -13.24 16.29 -4.07
CA LEU A 205 -14.08 16.27 -5.26
C LEU A 205 -14.12 17.61 -6.01
N GLU A 206 -13.97 18.75 -5.31
CA GLU A 206 -13.91 20.07 -5.94
C GLU A 206 -12.65 20.27 -6.81
N HIS A 207 -11.55 19.57 -6.50
CA HIS A 207 -10.30 19.67 -7.23
C HIS A 207 -10.13 18.56 -8.29
N TRP A 208 -11.06 17.61 -8.36
CA TRP A 208 -11.01 16.49 -9.29
C TRP A 208 -11.96 16.71 -10.46
N ASP A 209 -11.48 16.46 -11.68
CA ASP A 209 -12.30 16.56 -12.89
C ASP A 209 -13.47 15.56 -12.83
N PRO A 210 -14.74 16.03 -12.83
CA PRO A 210 -15.90 15.14 -12.84
C PRO A 210 -15.99 14.22 -14.05
N ALA A 211 -15.38 14.60 -15.18
CA ALA A 211 -15.40 13.83 -16.42
C ALA A 211 -14.23 12.84 -16.54
N HIS A 212 -13.25 12.89 -15.64
CA HIS A 212 -12.04 12.10 -15.74
C HIS A 212 -11.58 11.54 -14.39
N ASP A 213 -11.73 10.23 -14.20
CA ASP A 213 -11.08 9.48 -13.14
C ASP A 213 -9.89 8.69 -13.76
N PRO A 214 -8.65 9.21 -13.64
CA PRO A 214 -7.49 8.59 -14.29
C PRO A 214 -7.21 7.18 -13.75
N PHE A 215 -7.58 6.90 -12.49
CA PHE A 215 -7.28 5.65 -11.82
C PHE A 215 -8.35 4.58 -12.08
N GLU A 216 -9.63 4.95 -12.08
CA GLU A 216 -10.74 3.99 -12.32
C GLU A 216 -10.56 3.25 -13.66
N SER A 217 -10.12 3.95 -14.71
CA SER A 217 -9.87 3.35 -16.02
C SER A 217 -8.73 2.32 -16.07
N ARG A 218 -7.85 2.33 -15.06
CA ARG A 218 -6.70 1.42 -14.91
C ARG A 218 -7.00 0.24 -14.00
N VAL A 219 -8.08 0.28 -13.22
CA VAL A 219 -8.46 -0.81 -12.31
C VAL A 219 -8.76 -2.07 -13.12
N THR A 220 -7.96 -3.11 -12.93
CA THR A 220 -8.18 -4.42 -13.55
C THR A 220 -8.67 -5.47 -12.56
N THR A 221 -8.53 -5.20 -11.26
CA THR A 221 -8.77 -6.16 -10.19
C THR A 221 -9.46 -5.51 -9.02
N ARG A 222 -10.55 -6.12 -8.53
CA ARG A 222 -11.32 -5.63 -7.38
C ARG A 222 -11.48 -6.76 -6.37
N VAL A 223 -10.86 -6.60 -5.21
CA VAL A 223 -10.80 -7.64 -4.19
C VAL A 223 -11.85 -7.37 -3.13
N GLU A 224 -12.85 -8.25 -3.02
CA GLU A 224 -13.86 -8.16 -1.95
C GLU A 224 -13.19 -8.43 -0.60
N CYS A 225 -13.25 -7.46 0.30
CA CYS A 225 -12.59 -7.51 1.61
C CYS A 225 -13.36 -6.68 2.66
N SER A 226 -14.65 -6.46 2.44
CA SER A 226 -15.48 -5.58 3.25
C SER A 226 -15.61 -6.04 4.71
N ALA A 227 -15.49 -7.35 4.95
CA ALA A 227 -15.44 -7.92 6.30
C ALA A 227 -14.25 -7.43 7.14
N TYR A 228 -13.18 -6.93 6.51
CA TYR A 228 -11.93 -6.52 7.14
C TYR A 228 -11.77 -5.00 7.24
N PHE A 229 -12.78 -4.21 6.85
CA PHE A 229 -12.69 -2.74 6.89
C PHE A 229 -12.51 -2.17 8.29
N SER A 230 -13.08 -2.78 9.33
CA SER A 230 -12.82 -2.37 10.72
C SER A 230 -11.36 -2.62 11.13
N GLN A 231 -10.81 -3.77 10.74
CA GLN A 231 -9.43 -4.13 11.03
C GLN A 231 -8.43 -3.22 10.30
N ARG A 232 -8.72 -2.86 9.03
CA ARG A 232 -7.99 -1.80 8.31
C ARG A 232 -8.03 -0.49 9.09
N ASP A 233 -9.22 -0.04 9.48
CA ASP A 233 -9.36 1.27 10.14
C ASP A 233 -8.64 1.28 11.50
N ASP A 234 -8.65 0.16 12.24
CA ASP A 234 -7.93 0.02 13.50
C ASP A 234 -6.41 0.01 13.29
N ALA A 235 -5.91 -0.63 12.24
CA ALA A 235 -4.49 -0.58 11.87
C ALA A 235 -4.06 0.84 11.49
N LEU A 236 -4.90 1.57 10.74
CA LEU A 236 -4.63 2.96 10.39
C LEU A 236 -4.61 3.86 11.64
N ARG A 237 -5.54 3.66 12.58
CA ARG A 237 -5.55 4.38 13.88
C ARG A 237 -4.35 4.07 14.77
N ALA A 238 -3.67 2.94 14.57
CA ALA A 238 -2.46 2.63 15.31
C ALA A 238 -1.31 3.61 14.98
N HIS A 239 -1.34 4.26 13.81
CA HIS A 239 -0.41 5.33 13.43
C HIS A 239 -0.81 6.68 14.01
N THR A 240 -0.89 6.75 15.33
CA THR A 240 -1.41 7.90 16.08
C THR A 240 -0.73 9.23 15.75
N THR A 241 0.57 9.24 15.44
CA THR A 241 1.29 10.48 15.05
C THR A 241 0.88 10.99 13.67
N GLN A 242 0.39 10.11 12.79
CA GLN A 242 0.05 10.40 11.40
C GLN A 242 -1.46 10.52 11.18
N ILE A 243 -2.26 9.83 12.00
CA ILE A 243 -3.69 9.66 11.78
C ILE A 243 -4.46 10.20 12.98
N ASP A 244 -5.21 11.27 12.73
CA ASP A 244 -6.23 11.77 13.65
C ASP A 244 -7.45 10.82 13.62
N PRO A 245 -7.99 10.38 14.77
CA PRO A 245 -9.23 9.59 14.81
C PRO A 245 -10.44 10.25 14.14
N ASP A 246 -10.46 11.58 14.05
CA ASP A 246 -11.48 12.38 13.39
C ASP A 246 -11.13 12.70 11.91
N HIS A 247 -10.08 12.10 11.35
CA HIS A 247 -9.65 12.31 9.97
C HIS A 247 -10.72 11.87 8.95
N ASP A 248 -10.76 12.53 7.79
CA ASP A 248 -11.66 12.24 6.65
C ASP A 248 -11.62 10.77 6.16
N PHE A 249 -10.60 9.99 6.56
CA PHE A 249 -10.50 8.56 6.25
C PHE A 249 -11.65 7.76 6.88
N PHE A 250 -12.14 8.20 8.03
CA PHE A 250 -13.18 7.52 8.81
C PHE A 250 -14.56 8.17 8.66
N ALA A 251 -14.66 9.23 7.86
CA ALA A 251 -15.87 10.04 7.78
C ALA A 251 -17.07 9.29 7.18
N ALA A 252 -16.83 8.30 6.32
CA ALA A 252 -17.88 7.40 5.83
C ALA A 252 -18.03 6.18 6.77
N PRO A 253 -19.21 5.93 7.38
CA PRO A 253 -19.45 4.75 8.21
C PRO A 253 -19.08 3.44 7.48
N ILE A 254 -18.43 2.52 8.19
CA ILE A 254 -18.02 1.21 7.64
C ILE A 254 -19.20 0.49 6.98
N ALA A 255 -20.38 0.49 7.61
CA ALA A 255 -21.57 -0.16 7.06
C ALA A 255 -21.98 0.39 5.68
N TRP A 256 -21.71 1.68 5.40
CA TRP A 256 -21.94 2.25 4.07
C TRP A 256 -20.86 1.81 3.09
N GLN A 257 -19.59 1.83 3.50
CA GLN A 257 -18.50 1.33 2.68
C GLN A 257 -18.74 -0.13 2.28
N GLN A 258 -19.08 -0.99 3.24
CA GLN A 258 -19.36 -2.41 2.98
C GLN A 258 -20.54 -2.62 2.01
N ARG A 259 -21.58 -1.80 2.10
CA ARG A 259 -22.75 -1.94 1.21
C ARG A 259 -22.50 -1.35 -0.18
N LEU A 260 -21.79 -0.22 -0.27
CA LEU A 260 -21.69 0.57 -1.49
C LEU A 260 -20.41 0.30 -2.29
N TRP A 261 -19.32 -0.06 -1.60
CA TRP A 261 -18.01 -0.27 -2.21
C TRP A 261 -17.21 -1.33 -1.42
N PRO A 262 -17.59 -2.62 -1.52
CA PRO A 262 -17.05 -3.70 -0.69
C PRO A 262 -15.63 -4.16 -1.07
N THR A 263 -14.96 -3.44 -1.96
CA THR A 263 -13.70 -3.86 -2.57
C THR A 263 -12.57 -2.89 -2.30
N GLU A 264 -11.34 -3.40 -2.39
CA GLU A 264 -10.14 -2.60 -2.65
C GLU A 264 -9.66 -2.87 -4.08
N GLU A 265 -9.09 -1.84 -4.71
CA GLU A 265 -8.81 -1.84 -6.15
C GLU A 265 -7.32 -1.88 -6.47
N PHE A 266 -7.01 -2.65 -7.51
CA PHE A 266 -5.66 -2.86 -7.99
C PHE A 266 -5.61 -2.84 -9.53
N GLU A 267 -4.46 -2.46 -10.06
CA GLU A 267 -4.10 -2.61 -11.47
C GLU A 267 -3.08 -3.73 -11.60
N LEU A 268 -3.35 -4.71 -12.46
CA LEU A 268 -2.37 -5.73 -12.83
C LEU A 268 -1.31 -5.09 -13.74
N ALA A 269 -0.19 -4.69 -13.15
CA ALA A 269 0.90 -4.04 -13.85
C ALA A 269 1.72 -5.03 -14.69
N ARG A 270 2.06 -6.20 -14.13
CA ARG A 270 2.85 -7.24 -14.81
C ARG A 270 2.37 -8.63 -14.42
N SER A 271 2.45 -9.57 -15.36
CA SER A 271 2.17 -10.97 -15.10
C SER A 271 3.10 -11.90 -15.88
N ARG A 272 3.58 -12.94 -15.21
CA ARG A 272 4.31 -14.08 -15.80
C ARG A 272 3.45 -15.33 -15.91
N VAL A 273 2.16 -15.22 -15.57
CA VAL A 273 1.17 -16.28 -15.69
C VAL A 273 0.00 -15.81 -16.56
N PRO A 274 -0.76 -16.71 -17.20
CA PRO A 274 -1.96 -16.31 -17.95
C PRO A 274 -3.00 -15.64 -17.04
N VAL A 275 -3.65 -14.58 -17.53
CA VAL A 275 -4.66 -13.82 -16.78
C VAL A 275 -5.97 -13.69 -17.56
N ARG A 276 -7.08 -13.47 -16.84
CA ARG A 276 -8.38 -13.13 -17.42
C ARG A 276 -8.95 -11.98 -16.60
N LEU A 277 -9.12 -10.82 -17.25
CA LEU A 277 -9.63 -9.62 -16.61
C LEU A 277 -11.17 -9.50 -16.74
N PRO A 278 -11.84 -8.82 -15.80
CA PRO A 278 -11.30 -8.37 -14.51
C PRO A 278 -11.01 -9.54 -13.57
N GLU A 279 -10.09 -9.36 -12.63
CA GLU A 279 -9.81 -10.32 -11.55
C GLU A 279 -10.53 -9.91 -10.25
N ASP A 280 -10.82 -10.89 -9.41
CA ASP A 280 -11.40 -10.74 -8.07
C ASP A 280 -10.47 -11.25 -6.95
N ASP A 281 -9.29 -11.75 -7.34
CA ASP A 281 -8.28 -12.32 -6.47
C ASP A 281 -6.88 -12.10 -7.04
N LEU A 282 -5.99 -11.46 -6.26
CA LEU A 282 -4.62 -11.16 -6.67
C LEU A 282 -3.80 -12.44 -6.95
N CYS A 283 -4.08 -13.52 -6.23
CA CYS A 283 -3.40 -14.80 -6.36
C CYS A 283 -4.02 -15.70 -7.43
N ALA A 284 -5.08 -15.26 -8.13
CA ALA A 284 -5.70 -16.05 -9.17
C ALA A 284 -4.65 -16.56 -10.18
N ARG A 285 -4.63 -17.89 -10.38
CA ARG A 285 -3.73 -18.60 -11.31
C ARG A 285 -2.23 -18.56 -10.96
N ALA A 286 -1.86 -18.02 -9.79
CA ALA A 286 -0.50 -18.18 -9.28
C ALA A 286 -0.20 -19.67 -8.98
N PRO A 287 1.07 -20.12 -9.04
CA PRO A 287 1.45 -21.46 -8.59
C PRO A 287 0.95 -21.72 -7.16
N GLY A 288 0.30 -22.86 -6.94
CA GLY A 288 -0.33 -23.16 -5.64
C GLY A 288 -1.72 -22.55 -5.43
N TRP A 289 -2.26 -21.76 -6.37
CA TRP A 289 -3.66 -21.35 -6.34
C TRP A 289 -4.57 -22.56 -6.60
N PRO A 290 -5.57 -22.83 -5.74
CA PRO A 290 -6.54 -23.89 -6.02
C PRO A 290 -7.24 -23.60 -7.35
N ARG A 291 -7.33 -24.60 -8.23
CA ARG A 291 -8.16 -24.51 -9.43
C ARG A 291 -9.63 -24.42 -8.98
N ARG A 292 -10.13 -23.22 -8.71
CA ARG A 292 -11.56 -22.99 -8.57
C ARG A 292 -12.20 -23.34 -9.91
N PHE A 293 -12.84 -24.50 -10.00
CA PHE A 293 -13.77 -24.79 -11.08
C PHE A 293 -14.96 -23.87 -10.86
N THR A 294 -15.01 -22.74 -11.56
CA THR A 294 -16.27 -22.01 -11.72
C THR A 294 -17.22 -22.90 -12.51
N PRO A 295 -18.39 -23.30 -11.95
CA PRO A 295 -19.44 -23.87 -12.77
C PRO A 295 -19.83 -22.82 -13.82
N ARG A 296 -20.02 -23.28 -15.06
CA ARG A 296 -20.46 -22.44 -16.18
C ARG A 296 -21.84 -21.85 -15.92
#